data_AF-A0A932JJI7-F1
#
_entry.id   AF-A0A932JJI7-F1
#
_cell.length_a   1.000
_cell.length_b   1.000
_cell.length_c   1.000
_cell.angle_alpha   90.00
_cell.angle_beta   90.00
_cell.angle_gamma   90.00
#
_symmetry.space_group_name_H-M   'P 1'
#
loop_
_entity.id
_entity.type
_entity.pdbx_description
1 polymer ?
#
loop_
_entity_poly.entity_id
_entity_poly.type
_entity_poly.pdbx_seq_one_letter_code
_entity_poly.pdbx_strand_id
1 'polypeptide(L)' 'MIAEVAALGAVAAAASARWNWWRPAIAGGMPALMYHKIGYYPPGSRLAKLWVTPEDFR' A
#
# COMPACT_ATOMS: atom_id res chain seq x y z
N MET A 1 -7.89 34.61 -1.61
CA MET A 1 -6.76 34.00 -2.34
C MET A 1 -5.79 33.22 -1.45
N ILE A 2 -4.95 33.85 -0.61
CA ILE A 2 -3.93 33.12 0.18
C ILE A 2 -4.54 32.13 1.19
N ALA A 3 -5.59 32.54 1.91
CA ALA A 3 -6.25 31.70 2.91
C ALA A 3 -6.96 30.47 2.30
N GLU A 4 -7.54 30.61 1.12
CA GLU A 4 -8.24 29.51 0.42
C GLU A 4 -7.25 28.46 -0.10
N VAL A 5 -6.11 28.90 -0.62
CA VAL A 5 -5.02 27.99 -1.05
C VAL A 5 -4.44 27.25 0.15
N ALA A 6 -4.27 27.92 1.30
CA ALA A 6 -3.82 27.28 2.53
C ALA A 6 -4.83 26.23 3.04
N ALA A 7 -6.13 26.55 3.00
CA ALA A 7 -7.19 25.61 3.40
C ALA A 7 -7.21 24.36 2.49
N LEU A 8 -7.12 24.53 1.18
CA LEU A 8 -7.05 23.41 0.23
C LEU A 8 -5.78 22.57 0.43
N GLY A 9 -4.64 23.22 0.69
CA GLY A 9 -3.38 22.55 1.01
C GLY A 9 -3.48 21.69 2.28
N ALA A 10 -4.12 22.21 3.33
CA ALA A 10 -4.33 21.47 4.57
C ALA A 10 -5.23 20.24 4.37
N VAL A 11 -6.31 20.36 3.59
CA VAL A 11 -7.20 19.23 3.27
C VAL A 11 -6.46 18.17 2.45
N ALA A 12 -5.69 18.57 1.43
CA ALA A 12 -4.90 17.65 0.62
C ALA A 12 -3.84 16.93 1.47
N ALA A 13 -3.16 17.64 2.37
CA ALA A 13 -2.20 17.05 3.28
C ALA A 13 -2.85 16.04 4.24
N ALA A 14 -4.01 16.37 4.82
CA ALA A 14 -4.75 15.47 5.70
C ALA A 14 -5.25 14.20 4.95
N ALA A 15 -5.78 14.37 3.74
CA ALA A 15 -6.19 13.25 2.90
C ALA A 15 -5.00 12.36 2.53
N SER A 16 -3.86 12.97 2.17
CA SER A 16 -2.62 12.26 1.85
C SER A 16 -2.06 11.49 3.05
N ALA A 17 -2.11 12.09 4.25
CA ALA A 17 -1.60 11.50 5.49
C ALA A 17 -2.29 10.19 5.90
N ARG A 18 -3.47 9.89 5.34
CA ARG A 18 -4.17 8.60 5.53
C ARG A 18 -3.38 7.41 4.99
N TRP A 19 -2.51 7.61 4.00
CA TRP A 19 -1.65 6.56 3.46
C TRP A 19 -0.25 6.67 4.05
N ASN A 20 0.42 5.53 4.21
CA ASN A 20 1.73 5.45 4.87
C ASN A 20 2.92 5.63 3.93
N TRP A 21 2.70 6.04 2.67
CA TRP A 21 3.77 6.12 1.66
C TRP A 21 4.85 7.16 2.04
N TRP A 22 4.51 8.17 2.83
CA TRP A 22 5.44 9.20 3.32
C TRP A 22 6.18 8.78 4.59
N ARG A 23 5.78 7.69 5.24
CA ARG A 23 6.45 7.26 6.47
C ARG A 23 7.85 6.73 6.12
N PRO A 24 8.90 7.22 6.78
CA PRO A 24 10.25 6.71 6.56
C PRO A 24 10.32 5.23 6.96
N ALA A 25 10.99 4.43 6.14
CA ALA A 25 11.34 3.08 6.53
C ALA A 25 12.36 3.14 7.67
N ILE A 26 12.09 2.43 8.78
CA ILE A 26 13.01 2.39 9.93
C ILE A 26 14.19 1.49 9.56
N ALA A 27 15.40 2.06 9.57
CA ALA A 27 16.63 1.30 9.37
C ALA A 27 16.80 0.25 10.48
N GLY A 28 17.04 -1.00 10.09
CA GLY A 28 17.11 -2.13 11.03
C GLY A 28 15.75 -2.60 11.57
N GLY A 29 14.64 -2.08 11.05
CA GLY A 29 13.31 -2.59 11.36
C GLY A 29 13.09 -4.00 10.79
N MET A 30 12.22 -4.79 11.44
CA MET A 30 11.85 -6.11 10.94
C MET A 30 10.89 -5.98 9.74
N PRO A 31 11.23 -6.54 8.56
CA PRO A 31 10.31 -6.53 7.43
C PRO A 31 9.02 -7.29 7.74
N ALA A 32 7.88 -6.63 7.59
CA ALA A 32 6.57 -7.26 7.68
C ALA A 32 6.05 -7.55 6.27
N LEU A 33 6.24 -8.79 5.80
CA LEU A 33 5.74 -9.23 4.49
C LEU A 33 4.21 -9.34 4.52
N MET A 34 3.55 -8.90 3.44
CA MET A 34 2.09 -8.94 3.32
C MET A 34 1.67 -9.70 2.06
N TYR A 35 1.30 -10.96 2.26
CA TYR A 35 0.66 -11.80 1.25
C TYR A 35 -0.86 -11.70 1.37
N HIS A 36 -1.59 -11.87 0.27
CA HIS A 36 -3.05 -11.86 0.29
C HIS A 36 -3.62 -13.27 0.20
N LYS A 37 -3.22 -14.07 -0.80
CA LYS A 37 -3.69 -15.44 -1.00
C LYS A 37 -2.54 -16.35 -1.38
N ILE A 38 -2.53 -17.56 -0.83
CA ILE A 38 -1.59 -18.62 -1.20
C ILE A 38 -2.37 -19.68 -1.99
N GLY A 39 -1.86 -20.05 -3.15
CA GLY A 39 -2.49 -21.00 -4.06
C GLY A 39 -2.42 -20.55 -5.52
N TYR A 40 -3.11 -21.30 -6.38
CA TYR A 40 -3.22 -20.99 -7.80
C TYR A 40 -4.42 -20.09 -8.06
N TYR A 41 -4.21 -18.98 -8.76
CA TYR A 41 -5.30 -18.07 -9.10
C TYR A 41 -6.25 -18.71 -10.13
N PRO A 42 -7.57 -18.40 -10.09
CA PRO A 42 -8.51 -18.91 -11.08
C PRO A 42 -8.25 -18.38 -12.50
N PRO A 43 -8.55 -19.15 -13.57
CA PRO A 43 -8.44 -18.67 -14.94
C PRO A 43 -9.20 -17.35 -15.16
N GLY A 44 -8.56 -16.38 -15.82
CA GLY A 44 -9.15 -15.06 -16.08
C GLY A 44 -9.19 -14.11 -14.87
N SER A 45 -8.60 -14.46 -13.74
CA SER A 45 -8.58 -13.60 -12.54
C SER A 45 -7.88 -12.26 -12.81
N ARG A 46 -8.63 -11.17 -12.67
CA ARG A 46 -8.10 -9.78 -12.68
C ARG A 46 -7.21 -9.48 -11.47
N LEU A 47 -7.20 -10.35 -10.47
CA LEU A 47 -6.46 -10.21 -9.22
C LEU A 47 -5.31 -11.21 -9.10
N ALA A 48 -4.82 -11.77 -10.21
CA ALA A 48 -3.72 -12.75 -10.22
C ALA A 48 -2.49 -12.27 -9.41
N LYS A 49 -2.18 -10.97 -9.45
CA LYS A 49 -1.08 -10.35 -8.68
C LYS A 49 -1.17 -10.46 -7.16
N LEU A 50 -2.34 -10.81 -6.62
CA LEU A 50 -2.55 -10.96 -5.17
C LEU A 50 -2.32 -12.42 -4.71
N TRP A 51 -2.02 -13.32 -5.63
CA TRP A 51 -1.80 -14.73 -5.35
C TRP A 51 -0.31 -15.04 -5.41
N VAL A 52 0.14 -15.86 -4.47
CA VAL A 52 1.48 -16.47 -4.46
C VAL A 52 1.29 -17.97 -4.52
N THR A 53 2.07 -18.64 -5.37
CA THR A 53 1.96 -20.10 -5.51
C THR A 53 2.49 -20.79 -4.25
N PRO A 54 2.01 -22.00 -3.91
CA PRO A 54 2.56 -22.76 -2.79
C PRO A 54 4.06 -23.05 -2.91
N GLU A 55 4.58 -23.13 -4.14
CA GLU A 55 6.00 -23.36 -4.45
C GLU A 55 6.83 -22.10 -4.18
N ASP A 56 6.32 -20.92 -4.51
CA ASP A 56 7.01 -19.65 -4.25
C ASP A 56 6.95 -19.22 -2.78
N PHE A 57 5.97 -19.75 -2.02
CA PHE A 57 5.80 -19.41 -0.61
C PHE A 57 6.70 -20.23 0.33
N ARG A 58 7.12 -21.44 -0.09
CA ARG A 58 7.93 -22.37 0.70
C ARG A 58 9.41 -22.16 0.46
#